data_AF-A0A257AUK0-F1
#
_entry.id   AF-A0A257AUK0-F1
#
_cell.length_a   1.000
_cell.length_b   1.000
_cell.length_c   1.000
_cell.angle_alpha   90.00
_cell.angle_beta   90.00
_cell.angle_gamma   90.00
#
_symmetry.space_group_name_H-M   'P 1'
#
loop_
_entity.id
_entity.type
_entity.pdbx_description
1 polymer ?
#
loop_
_entity_poly.entity_id
_entity_poly.type
_entity_poly.pdbx_seq_one_letter_code
_entity_poly.pdbx_strand_id
1 'polypeptide(L)'
;LFRDRLQIGLTGFYTRVIQITAFDSSGVLNPRTDPFRRSSGYINGSGGISRGVEISFNARPTATLTLNGSYTHTSAGTDRDVSVRDFFRVFGVARHTFTLVANQAVGKRVNVNFDLAAYGSAYASLFA
;
A
#
# COMPACT_ATOMS: atom_id res chain seq x y z
N LEU A 1 25.12 23.68 -14.09
CA LEU A 1 24.39 22.92 -15.12
C LEU A 1 23.28 22.01 -14.57
N PHE A 2 23.38 21.44 -13.36
CA PHE A 2 22.37 20.49 -12.82
C PHE A 2 21.40 21.02 -11.75
N ARG A 3 21.52 22.29 -11.34
CA ARG A 3 21.06 22.74 -10.02
C ARG A 3 19.55 22.58 -9.75
N ASP A 4 18.69 22.57 -10.79
CA ASP A 4 17.22 22.47 -10.64
C ASP A 4 16.54 21.40 -11.52
N ARG A 5 17.32 20.41 -12.01
CA ARG A 5 16.80 19.40 -12.96
C ARG A 5 16.47 18.06 -12.31
N LEU A 6 16.74 17.89 -11.02
CA LEU A 6 16.49 16.65 -10.31
C LEU A 6 16.13 16.98 -8.86
N GLN A 7 14.97 16.49 -8.44
CA GLN A 7 14.53 16.47 -7.06
C GLN A 7 14.33 15.00 -6.67
N ILE A 8 14.91 14.60 -5.55
CA ILE A 8 14.73 13.26 -4.97
C ILE A 8 14.19 13.44 -3.55
N GLY A 9 13.18 12.65 -3.21
CA GLY A 9 12.61 12.53 -1.88
C GLY A 9 12.82 11.12 -1.37
N LEU A 10 13.17 10.99 -0.09
CA LEU A 10 13.25 9.71 0.61
C LEU A 10 12.46 9.86 1.91
N THR A 11 11.54 8.95 2.15
CA THR A 11 10.72 8.93 3.38
C THR A 11 10.67 7.52 3.94
N GLY A 12 11.04 7.37 5.20
CA GLY A 12 10.79 6.16 5.97
C GLY A 12 9.55 6.33 6.82
N PHE A 13 8.72 5.29 6.92
CA PHE A 13 7.51 5.32 7.73
C PHE A 13 7.40 4.09 8.62
N TYR A 14 6.78 4.30 9.78
CA TYR A 14 6.39 3.26 10.72
C TYR A 14 5.04 3.61 11.32
N THR A 15 4.08 2.70 11.17
CA THR A 15 2.72 2.84 11.65
C THR A 15 2.38 1.63 12.50
N ARG A 16 2.00 1.88 13.76
CA ARG A 16 1.44 0.85 14.65
C ARG A 16 -0.06 1.07 14.75
N VAL A 17 -0.82 0.08 14.30
CA VAL A 17 -2.24 -0.02 14.59
C VAL A 17 -2.38 -0.88 15.85
N ILE A 18 -3.07 -0.37 16.87
CA ILE A 18 -3.23 -1.09 18.14
C ILE A 18 -4.37 -2.10 18.04
N GLN A 19 -5.44 -1.73 17.33
CA GLN A 19 -6.66 -2.53 17.24
C GLN A 19 -7.30 -2.33 15.86
N ILE A 20 -7.74 -3.43 15.25
CA ILE A 20 -8.45 -3.42 13.96
C ILE A 20 -9.87 -3.91 14.23
N THR A 21 -10.87 -3.15 13.82
CA THR A 21 -12.25 -3.62 13.87
C THR A 21 -12.48 -4.59 12.72
N ALA A 22 -12.88 -5.82 13.04
CA ALA A 22 -13.18 -6.87 12.07
C ALA A 22 -14.65 -7.28 12.20
N PHE A 23 -15.27 -7.70 11.12
CA PHE A 23 -16.59 -8.34 11.17
C PHE A 23 -16.41 -9.84 11.38
N ASP A 24 -16.99 -10.37 12.44
CA ASP A 24 -17.01 -11.81 12.69
C ASP A 24 -18.29 -12.43 12.15
N SER A 25 -18.10 -13.39 11.24
CA SER A 25 -19.08 -14.38 10.78
C SER A 25 -18.58 -15.82 10.98
N SER A 26 -17.40 -15.99 11.60
CA SER A 26 -16.69 -17.26 11.72
C SER A 26 -17.07 -18.07 12.97
N GLY A 27 -17.83 -17.46 13.90
CA GLY A 27 -18.31 -18.08 15.13
C GLY A 27 -17.51 -17.70 16.38
N VAL A 28 -16.64 -16.68 16.31
CA VAL A 28 -16.03 -16.07 17.50
C VAL A 28 -17.10 -15.44 18.39
N LEU A 29 -18.09 -14.78 17.78
CA LEU A 29 -19.35 -14.37 18.38
C LEU A 29 -20.31 -15.56 18.39
N ASN A 30 -20.50 -16.13 19.58
CA ASN A 30 -21.42 -17.23 19.80
C ASN A 30 -22.53 -16.78 20.75
N PRO A 31 -23.82 -16.92 20.41
CA PRO A 31 -24.92 -16.48 21.28
C PRO A 31 -24.92 -17.10 22.68
N ARG A 32 -24.24 -18.24 22.86
CA ARG A 32 -24.09 -18.93 24.15
C ARG A 32 -23.05 -18.28 25.05
N THR A 33 -22.04 -17.61 24.50
CA THR A 33 -20.90 -17.05 25.26
C THR A 33 -20.79 -15.53 25.13
N ASP A 34 -21.38 -14.92 24.10
CA ASP A 34 -21.41 -13.48 23.91
C ASP A 34 -22.44 -12.84 24.88
N PRO A 35 -22.06 -11.84 25.69
CA PRO A 35 -22.97 -11.17 26.63
C PRO A 35 -24.20 -10.52 25.97
N PHE A 36 -24.07 -10.16 24.69
CA PHE A 36 -25.14 -9.56 23.90
C PHE A 36 -25.89 -10.58 23.03
N ARG A 37 -25.60 -11.88 23.20
CA ARG A 37 -26.18 -13.02 22.44
C ARG A 37 -26.05 -12.90 20.92
N ARG A 38 -24.99 -12.26 20.43
CA ARG A 38 -24.73 -12.08 19.01
C ARG A 38 -24.25 -13.39 18.37
N SER A 39 -24.69 -13.63 17.14
CA SER A 39 -24.20 -14.71 16.26
C SER A 39 -23.20 -14.24 15.20
N SER A 40 -23.09 -12.92 15.01
CA SER A 40 -22.18 -12.25 14.08
C SER A 40 -22.12 -10.76 14.41
N GLY A 41 -21.11 -10.05 13.94
CA GLY A 41 -21.00 -8.61 14.16
C GLY A 41 -19.57 -8.12 14.30
N TYR A 42 -19.42 -6.82 14.57
CA TYR A 42 -18.10 -6.23 14.74
C TYR A 42 -17.44 -6.64 16.06
N ILE A 43 -16.18 -7.02 15.95
CA ILE A 43 -15.27 -7.30 17.05
C ILE A 43 -14.02 -6.45 16.94
N ASN A 44 -13.42 -6.19 18.09
CA ASN A 44 -12.13 -5.54 18.20
C ASN A 44 -11.04 -6.61 18.09
N GLY A 45 -10.46 -6.73 16.90
CA GLY A 45 -9.38 -7.65 16.59
C GLY A 45 -8.00 -7.08 16.92
N SER A 46 -6.97 -7.91 16.75
CA SER A 46 -5.59 -7.49 16.95
C SER A 46 -5.18 -6.42 15.95
N GLY A 47 -4.35 -5.48 16.41
CA GLY A 47 -3.66 -4.54 15.55
C GLY A 47 -2.58 -5.16 14.66
N GLY A 48 -1.65 -4.32 14.24
CA GLY A 48 -0.55 -4.71 13.37
C GLY A 48 0.41 -3.57 13.12
N ILE A 49 1.44 -3.85 12.33
CA ILE A 49 2.48 -2.90 11.96
C ILE A 49 2.50 -2.76 10.44
N SER A 50 2.59 -1.53 9.96
CA SER A 50 2.96 -1.21 8.58
C SER A 50 4.20 -0.34 8.60
N ARG A 51 5.26 -0.77 7.93
CA ARG A 51 6.52 -0.03 7.86
C ARG A 51 7.12 -0.12 6.48
N GLY A 52 7.91 0.87 6.11
CA GLY A 52 8.44 0.91 4.77
C GLY A 52 9.28 2.12 4.47
N VAL A 53 9.65 2.20 3.20
CA VAL A 53 10.43 3.30 2.63
C VAL A 53 9.81 3.67 1.30
N GLU A 54 9.70 4.97 1.06
CA GLU A 54 9.30 5.55 -0.20
C GLU A 54 10.43 6.40 -0.75
N ILE A 55 10.74 6.19 -2.03
CA ILE A 55 11.67 7.01 -2.81
C ILE A 55 10.85 7.64 -3.92
N SER A 56 10.87 8.97 -4.00
CA SER A 56 10.22 9.73 -5.07
C SER A 56 11.28 10.50 -5.85
N PHE A 57 11.07 10.69 -7.15
CA PHE A 57 11.90 11.59 -7.94
C PHE A 57 11.08 12.40 -8.93
N ASN A 58 11.51 13.63 -9.14
CA ASN A 58 11.09 14.50 -10.24
C ASN A 58 12.35 14.92 -10.99
N ALA A 59 12.40 14.65 -12.28
CA ALA A 59 13.55 14.95 -13.10
C ALA A 59 13.15 15.64 -14.41
N ARG A 60 14.02 16.54 -14.87
CA ARG A 60 13.98 17.17 -16.20
C ARG A 60 15.31 16.95 -16.90
N PRO A 61 15.58 15.72 -17.39
CA PRO A 61 16.88 15.39 -17.98
C PRO A 61 17.22 16.31 -19.17
N THR A 62 16.22 16.62 -19.99
CA THR A 62 16.32 17.55 -21.11
C THR A 62 15.30 18.69 -20.95
N ALA A 63 15.34 19.69 -21.84
CA ALA A 63 14.34 20.76 -21.86
C ALA A 63 12.95 20.28 -22.32
N THR A 64 12.87 19.08 -22.90
CA THR A 64 11.64 18.55 -23.51
C THR A 64 11.11 17.28 -22.81
N LEU A 65 11.88 16.71 -21.88
CA LEU A 65 11.51 15.50 -21.13
C LEU A 65 11.31 15.84 -19.66
N THR A 66 10.18 15.44 -19.11
CA THR A 66 9.91 15.43 -17.67
C THR A 66 9.59 14.03 -17.21
N LEU A 67 10.15 13.63 -16.07
CA LEU A 67 9.97 12.33 -15.46
C LEU A 67 9.52 12.53 -14.01
N ASN A 68 8.49 11.81 -13.60
CA ASN A 68 8.01 11.75 -12.22
C ASN A 68 7.83 10.30 -11.86
N GLY A 69 8.35 9.85 -10.72
CA GLY A 69 8.13 8.49 -10.30
C GLY A 69 8.28 8.31 -8.81
N SER A 70 7.71 7.21 -8.32
CA SER A 70 7.89 6.79 -6.94
C SER A 70 8.03 5.28 -6.86
N TYR A 71 8.81 4.85 -5.88
CA TYR A 71 8.94 3.46 -5.49
C TYR A 71 8.68 3.35 -4.00
N THR A 72 7.72 2.52 -3.62
CA THR A 72 7.36 2.28 -2.23
C THR A 72 7.57 0.81 -1.90
N HIS A 73 8.43 0.56 -0.91
CA HIS A 73 8.54 -0.74 -0.27
C HIS A 73 7.72 -0.74 1.02
N THR A 74 6.76 -1.65 1.13
CA THR A 74 5.90 -1.79 2.32
C THR A 74 5.97 -3.20 2.89
N SER A 75 6.28 -3.29 4.17
CA SER A 75 6.19 -4.50 4.97
C SER A 75 5.10 -4.31 6.02
N ALA A 76 3.92 -4.88 5.74
CA ALA A 76 2.79 -4.87 6.66
C ALA A 76 2.51 -6.26 7.23
N GLY A 77 2.15 -6.33 8.51
CA GLY A 77 1.70 -7.55 9.15
C GLY A 77 0.80 -7.32 10.37
N THR A 78 0.00 -8.31 10.72
CA THR A 78 -0.92 -8.32 11.86
C THR A 78 -0.29 -9.00 13.07
N ASP A 79 -0.68 -8.57 14.27
CA ASP A 79 -0.14 -9.13 15.53
C ASP A 79 -0.76 -10.51 15.86
N ARG A 80 -1.95 -10.80 15.32
CA ARG A 80 -2.58 -12.12 15.36
C ARG A 80 -3.22 -12.45 14.01
N ASP A 81 -3.62 -13.71 13.88
CA ASP A 81 -4.43 -14.16 12.76
C ASP A 81 -5.81 -13.50 12.84
N VAL A 82 -6.12 -12.63 11.88
CA VAL A 82 -7.43 -11.95 11.80
C VAL A 82 -8.33 -12.62 10.77
N SER A 83 -7.76 -13.34 9.78
CA SER A 83 -8.54 -13.94 8.69
C SER A 83 -8.14 -15.38 8.39
N VAL A 84 -6.84 -15.70 8.39
CA VAL A 84 -6.34 -17.05 8.12
C VAL A 84 -5.38 -17.43 9.24
N ARG A 85 -5.56 -18.62 9.81
CA ARG A 85 -4.71 -19.15 10.88
C ARG A 85 -3.27 -19.29 10.39
N ASP A 86 -2.32 -18.89 11.22
CA ASP A 86 -0.88 -18.79 10.95
C ASP A 86 -0.49 -17.86 9.78
N PHE A 87 -1.33 -16.87 9.44
CA PHE A 87 -1.09 -15.90 8.36
C PHE A 87 -1.16 -14.46 8.87
N PHE A 88 0.03 -13.87 9.01
CA PHE A 88 0.21 -12.55 9.60
C PHE A 88 0.44 -11.44 8.56
N ARG A 89 0.32 -11.70 7.25
CA ARG A 89 0.47 -10.64 6.24
C ARG A 89 -0.87 -9.95 5.99
N VAL A 90 -0.80 -8.66 5.68
CA VAL A 90 -1.99 -7.91 5.27
C VAL A 90 -2.34 -8.24 3.82
N PHE A 91 -3.59 -8.62 3.57
CA PHE A 91 -4.12 -8.85 2.22
C PHE A 91 -4.22 -7.54 1.43
N GLY A 92 -4.10 -7.61 0.11
CA GLY A 92 -4.19 -6.47 -0.80
C GLY A 92 -2.99 -5.52 -0.79
N VAL A 93 -2.03 -5.70 0.12
CA VAL A 93 -0.83 -4.86 0.21
C VAL A 93 0.31 -5.49 -0.57
N ALA A 94 0.61 -4.92 -1.75
CA ALA A 94 1.81 -5.26 -2.49
C ALA A 94 3.05 -4.76 -1.75
N ARG A 95 4.08 -5.61 -1.64
CA ARG A 95 5.33 -5.23 -0.97
C ARG A 95 6.15 -4.19 -1.73
N HIS A 96 5.95 -4.13 -3.04
CA HIS A 96 6.69 -3.28 -3.96
C HIS A 96 5.68 -2.62 -4.88
N THR A 97 5.65 -1.30 -4.87
CA THR A 97 4.83 -0.51 -5.78
C THR A 97 5.74 0.47 -6.49
N PHE A 98 5.63 0.57 -7.80
CA PHE A 98 6.39 1.50 -8.62
C PHE A 98 5.44 2.27 -9.53
N THR A 99 5.61 3.58 -9.59
CA THR A 99 4.90 4.45 -10.52
C THR A 99 5.89 5.28 -11.30
N LEU A 100 5.59 5.51 -12.59
CA LEU A 100 6.37 6.37 -13.46
C LEU A 100 5.44 7.09 -14.42
N VAL A 101 5.61 8.41 -14.51
CA VAL A 101 5.00 9.27 -15.50
C VAL A 101 6.13 9.95 -16.27
N ALA A 102 6.15 9.74 -17.58
CA ALA A 102 7.07 10.40 -18.49
C ALA A 102 6.28 11.27 -19.46
N ASN A 103 6.76 12.49 -19.69
CA ASN A 103 6.17 13.41 -20.64
C ASN A 103 7.27 14.02 -21.53
N GLN A 104 7.15 13.84 -22.83
CA GLN A 104 8.13 14.23 -23.84
C GLN A 104 7.48 15.13 -24.90
N ALA A 105 7.95 16.36 -25.03
CA ALA A 105 7.64 17.20 -26.18
C ALA A 105 8.48 16.75 -27.39
N VAL A 106 7.81 16.30 -28.46
CA VAL A 106 8.45 15.92 -29.73
C VAL A 106 8.20 17.05 -30.73
N GLY A 107 9.21 17.90 -30.92
CA GLY A 107 9.07 19.13 -31.71
C GLY A 107 8.16 20.16 -31.03
N LYS A 108 7.52 21.03 -31.83
CA LYS A 108 6.72 22.16 -31.32
C LYS A 108 5.23 21.86 -31.12
N ARG A 109 4.75 20.73 -31.64
CA ARG A 109 3.30 20.45 -31.77
C ARG A 109 2.87 19.10 -31.24
N VAL A 110 3.81 18.22 -30.89
CA VAL A 110 3.49 16.86 -30.42
C VAL A 110 4.00 16.71 -29.00
N ASN A 111 3.17 16.16 -28.14
CA ASN A 111 3.53 15.77 -26.79
C ASN A 111 3.14 14.30 -26.62
N VAL A 112 4.07 13.51 -26.08
CA VAL A 112 3.89 12.09 -25.80
C VAL A 112 3.93 11.91 -24.29
N ASN A 113 2.93 11.23 -23.76
CA ASN A 113 2.82 10.90 -22.35
C ASN A 113 2.79 9.37 -22.18
N PHE A 114 3.48 8.90 -21.16
CA PHE A 114 3.56 7.51 -20.77
C PHE A 114 3.38 7.39 -19.26
N ASP A 115 2.49 6.50 -18.86
CA ASP A 115 2.17 6.22 -17.45
C ASP A 115 2.33 4.72 -17.19
N LEU A 116 3.02 4.41 -16.10
CA LEU A 116 3.24 3.05 -15.63
C LEU A 116 2.89 2.96 -14.15
N ALA A 117 2.05 1.99 -13.83
CA ALA A 117 1.83 1.52 -12.48
C ALA A 117 2.18 0.02 -12.44
N ALA A 118 3.16 -0.33 -11.61
CA ALA A 118 3.63 -1.69 -11.44
C ALA A 118 3.55 -2.09 -9.96
N TYR A 119 3.04 -3.28 -9.72
CA TYR A 119 2.84 -3.82 -8.38
C TYR A 119 3.50 -5.20 -8.30
N GLY A 120 4.18 -5.46 -7.18
CA GLY A 120 4.65 -6.79 -6.83
C GLY A 120 3.47 -7.70 -6.44
N SER A 121 3.78 -8.95 -6.13
CA SER A 121 2.78 -9.91 -5.66
C SER A 121 2.12 -9.43 -4.36
N ALA A 122 0.79 -9.50 -4.31
CA ALA A 122 -0.01 -9.33 -3.11
C ALA A 122 -0.88 -10.58 -2.89
N TYR A 123 -1.27 -10.84 -1.65
CA TYR A 123 -2.25 -11.87 -1.35
C TYR A 123 -3.63 -11.25 -1.42
N ALA A 124 -4.54 -11.84 -2.20
CA ALA A 124 -5.94 -11.46 -2.19
C ALA A 124 -6.65 -12.15 -1.02
N SER A 125 -7.60 -11.46 -0.36
CA SER A 125 -8.53 -12.14 0.55
C SER A 125 -9.62 -12.81 -0.28
N LEU A 126 -9.54 -14.13 -0.43
CA LEU A 126 -10.52 -14.93 -1.16
C LEU A 126 -11.63 -15.42 -0.23
N PHE A 127 -12.25 -14.53 0.55
CA PHE A 127 -13.43 -14.86 1.37
C PHE A 127 -14.36 -13.65 1.45
N ALA A 128 -15.61 -13.87 0.99
CA ALA A 128 -16.78 -13.03 1.15
C ALA A 128 -17.61 -13.52 2.36
#